data_AF-A0A9E6EHP5-F1
#
_entry.id   AF-A0A9E6EHP5-F1
#
_cell.length_a   1.000
_cell.length_b   1.000
_cell.length_c   1.000
_cell.angle_alpha   90.00
_cell.angle_beta   90.00
_cell.angle_gamma   90.00
#
_symmetry.space_group_name_H-M   'P 1'
#
loop_
_entity.id
_entity.type
_entity.pdbx_description
1 polymer ?
#
loop_
_entity_poly.entity_id
_entity_poly.type
_entity_poly.pdbx_seq_one_letter_code
_entity_poly.pdbx_strand_id
1 'polypeptide(L)'
;MIAWLRPLSSVYGWVLARRRARLRQLPPWHLPVPVISVGNITTGGTGKTEAVAAICRSLLALGAKPGVLSRGYRRRGQDNYVVVSR
;
A
#
# COMPACT_ATOMS: atom_id res chain seq x y z
N MET A 1 25.47 -5.80 20.10
CA MET A 1 25.15 -4.55 19.36
C MET A 1 23.65 -4.36 19.08
N ILE A 2 22.86 -5.40 18.74
CA ILE A 2 21.42 -5.29 18.41
C ILE A 2 20.49 -5.13 19.65
N ALA A 3 20.95 -5.50 20.85
CA ALA A 3 20.13 -5.50 22.08
C ALA A 3 19.59 -4.11 22.47
N TRP A 4 20.30 -3.04 22.15
CA TRP A 4 19.91 -1.65 22.47
C TRP A 4 18.73 -1.13 21.62
N LEU A 5 18.45 -1.76 20.48
CA LEU A 5 17.31 -1.42 19.61
C LEU A 5 16.01 -2.11 20.06
N ARG A 6 16.09 -3.09 20.96
CA ARG A 6 14.93 -3.84 21.47
C ARG A 6 13.90 -2.95 22.18
N PRO A 7 14.26 -2.06 23.12
CA PRO A 7 13.27 -1.17 23.74
C PRO A 7 12.61 -0.25 22.70
N LEU A 8 13.38 0.27 21.74
CA LEU A 8 12.87 1.11 20.66
C LEU A 8 11.89 0.35 19.74
N SER A 9 12.21 -0.90 19.42
CA SER A 9 11.35 -1.79 18.64
C SER A 9 10.06 -2.12 19.39
N SER A 10 10.11 -2.32 20.70
CA SER A 10 8.92 -2.57 21.53
C SER A 10 7.99 -1.36 21.55
N VAL A 11 8.54 -0.15 21.71
CA VAL A 11 7.75 1.09 21.64
C VAL A 11 7.13 1.26 20.27
N TYR A 12 7.90 1.07 19.18
CA TYR A 12 7.37 1.12 17.82
C TYR A 12 6.24 0.12 17.59
N GLY A 13 6.43 -1.12 18.06
CA GLY A 13 5.42 -2.18 18.00
C GLY A 13 4.14 -1.83 18.75
N TRP A 14 4.26 -1.26 19.95
CA TRP A 14 3.12 -0.79 20.75
C TRP A 14 2.34 0.33 20.05
N VAL A 15 3.04 1.34 19.53
CA VAL A 15 2.42 2.44 18.76
C VAL A 15 1.70 1.90 17.52
N LEU A 16 2.32 0.97 16.78
CA LEU A 16 1.70 0.35 15.61
C LEU A 16 0.47 -0.49 15.99
N ALA A 17 0.52 -1.23 17.09
CA ALA A 17 -0.62 -1.97 17.62
C ALA A 17 -1.78 -1.04 17.98
N ARG A 18 -1.52 0.05 18.70
CA ARG A 18 -2.52 1.05 19.07
C ARG A 18 -3.13 1.73 17.84
N ARG A 19 -2.31 2.06 16.84
CA ARG A 19 -2.78 2.61 15.55
C ARG A 19 -3.68 1.62 14.80
N ARG A 20 -3.29 0.34 14.73
CA ARG A 20 -4.11 -0.71 14.10
C ARG A 20 -5.45 -0.89 14.82
N ALA A 21 -5.46 -0.89 16.15
CA ALA A 21 -6.68 -0.98 16.95
C ALA A 21 -7.62 0.19 16.66
N ARG A 22 -7.09 1.42 16.59
CA ARG A 22 -7.88 2.61 16.23
C ARG A 22 -8.45 2.52 14.81
N LEU A 23 -7.65 2.09 13.82
CA LEU A 23 -8.10 1.96 12.43
C LEU A 23 -9.21 0.91 12.28
N ARG A 24 -9.19 -0.16 13.09
CA ARG A 24 -10.25 -1.19 13.11
C ARG A 24 -11.59 -0.69 13.65
N GLN A 25 -11.58 0.40 14.42
CA GLN A 25 -12.80 1.02 14.95
C GLN A 25 -13.42 2.01 13.95
N LEU A 26 -12.70 2.38 12.88
CA LEU A 26 -13.24 3.26 11.85
C LEU A 26 -14.18 2.46 10.93
N PRO A 27 -15.32 3.04 10.53
CA PRO A 27 -16.18 2.40 9.56
C PRO A 27 -15.42 2.21 8.24
N PRO A 28 -15.48 1.01 7.63
CA PRO A 28 -14.84 0.78 6.34
C PRO A 28 -15.52 1.62 5.26
N TRP A 29 -14.71 2.28 4.44
CA TRP A 29 -15.19 3.00 3.26
C TRP A 29 -15.28 2.02 2.08
N HIS A 30 -16.47 1.91 1.49
CA HIS A 30 -16.71 1.06 0.32
C HIS A 30 -16.81 1.92 -0.93
N LEU A 31 -16.01 1.58 -1.93
CA LEU A 31 -16.11 2.16 -3.26
C LEU A 31 -17.07 1.31 -4.11
N PRO A 32 -17.76 1.91 -5.10
CA PRO A 32 -18.68 1.18 -5.99
C PRO A 32 -17.96 0.22 -6.95
N VAL A 33 -16.63 0.14 -6.89
CA VAL A 33 -15.77 -0.71 -7.72
C VAL A 33 -14.89 -1.59 -6.84
N PRO A 34 -14.47 -2.78 -7.32
CA PRO A 34 -13.53 -3.63 -6.61
C PRO A 34 -12.18 -2.94 -6.37
N VAL A 35 -11.60 -3.12 -5.19
CA VAL A 35 -10.32 -2.50 -4.79
C VAL A 35 -9.33 -3.57 -4.34
N ILE A 36 -8.12 -3.54 -4.90
CA ILE A 36 -7.01 -4.42 -4.52
C ILE A 36 -5.93 -3.57 -3.84
N SER A 37 -5.59 -3.90 -2.58
CA SER A 37 -4.50 -3.24 -1.85
C SER A 37 -3.21 -4.05 -1.98
N VAL A 38 -2.17 -3.45 -2.58
CA VAL A 38 -0.85 -4.09 -2.73
C VAL A 38 0.14 -3.49 -1.71
N GLY A 39 0.43 -4.25 -0.66
CA GLY A 39 1.35 -3.89 0.42
C GLY A 39 2.66 -4.68 0.39
N ASN A 40 3.58 -4.35 1.31
CA ASN A 40 4.74 -5.19 1.64
C ASN A 40 5.05 -4.99 3.12
N ILE A 41 5.64 -6.01 3.73
CA ILE A 41 5.97 -6.07 5.15
C ILE A 41 7.34 -5.45 5.43
N THR A 42 8.25 -5.47 4.46
CA THR A 42 9.62 -4.94 4.60
C THR A 42 9.81 -3.58 3.91
N THR A 43 10.76 -2.78 4.40
CA THR A 43 11.16 -1.52 3.77
C THR A 43 12.29 -1.77 2.77
N GLY A 44 12.10 -1.42 1.50
CA GLY A 44 13.10 -1.61 0.42
C GLY A 44 12.46 -1.78 -0.96
N GLY A 45 13.27 -2.05 -1.99
CA GLY A 45 12.84 -2.38 -3.35
C GLY A 45 12.24 -3.78 -3.41
N THR A 46 11.02 -3.93 -2.93
CA THR A 46 10.41 -5.23 -2.60
C THR A 46 9.41 -5.71 -3.64
N GLY A 47 9.66 -5.41 -4.92
CA GLY A 47 8.84 -5.96 -6.01
C GLY A 47 7.40 -5.44 -6.10
N LYS A 48 6.99 -4.43 -5.30
CA LYS A 48 5.59 -3.95 -5.30
C LYS A 48 5.16 -3.44 -6.66
N THR A 49 6.06 -2.71 -7.33
CA THR A 49 5.77 -2.11 -8.63
C THR A 49 5.58 -3.20 -9.68
N GLU A 50 6.43 -4.22 -9.64
CA GLU A 50 6.39 -5.38 -10.51
C GLU A 50 5.13 -6.23 -10.25
N ALA A 51 4.76 -6.41 -8.99
CA ALA A 51 3.52 -7.07 -8.58
C ALA A 51 2.27 -6.32 -9.05
N VAL A 52 2.23 -4.99 -8.87
CA VAL A 52 1.13 -4.16 -9.39
C VAL A 52 1.04 -4.28 -10.91
N ALA A 53 2.18 -4.22 -11.62
CA ALA A 53 2.21 -4.35 -13.07
C ALA A 53 1.71 -5.73 -13.53
N ALA A 54 2.07 -6.80 -12.82
CA ALA A 54 1.57 -8.15 -13.11
C ALA A 54 0.05 -8.25 -12.92
N ILE A 55 -0.49 -7.73 -11.81
CA ILE A 55 -1.94 -7.71 -11.56
C ILE A 55 -2.67 -6.92 -12.65
N CYS A 56 -2.18 -5.72 -13.00
CA CYS A 56 -2.78 -4.91 -14.05
C CYS A 56 -2.79 -5.65 -15.41
N ARG A 57 -1.68 -6.30 -15.79
CA ARG A 57 -1.63 -7.11 -17.03
C ARG A 57 -2.67 -8.23 -17.02
N SER A 58 -2.80 -8.95 -15.92
CA SER A 58 -3.80 -10.02 -15.81
C SER A 58 -5.23 -9.48 -15.91
N LEU A 59 -5.53 -8.34 -15.27
CA LEU A 59 -6.85 -7.72 -15.34
C LEU A 59 -7.16 -7.19 -16.76
N LEU A 60 -6.18 -6.60 -17.43
CA LEU A 60 -6.31 -6.17 -18.83
C LEU A 60 -6.57 -7.37 -19.77
N ALA A 61 -5.88 -8.49 -19.55
CA ALA A 61 -6.10 -9.72 -20.32
C ALA A 61 -7.50 -10.31 -20.13
N LEU A 62 -8.13 -10.05 -18.98
CA LEU A 62 -9.52 -10.41 -18.68
C LEU A 62 -10.53 -9.37 -19.19
N GLY A 63 -10.09 -8.33 -19.93
CA GLY A 63 -10.95 -7.27 -20.47
C GLY A 63 -11.38 -6.22 -19.44
N ALA A 64 -10.80 -6.22 -18.23
CA ALA A 64 -11.06 -5.20 -17.22
C ALA A 64 -10.24 -3.91 -17.47
N LYS A 65 -10.66 -2.80 -16.85
CA LYS A 65 -9.99 -1.49 -16.93
C LYS A 65 -9.44 -1.08 -15.57
N PRO A 66 -8.25 -1.58 -15.16
CA PRO A 66 -7.70 -1.32 -13.83
C PRO A 66 -7.15 0.12 -13.70
N GLY A 67 -7.47 0.79 -12.59
CA GLY A 67 -6.83 2.05 -12.18
C GLY A 67 -5.78 1.81 -11.09
N VAL A 68 -4.66 2.55 -11.13
CA VAL A 68 -3.58 2.44 -10.13
C VAL A 68 -3.52 3.70 -9.27
N LEU A 69 -3.76 3.54 -7.97
CA LEU A 69 -3.59 4.61 -6.98
C LEU A 69 -2.23 4.44 -6.29
N SER A 70 -1.40 5.47 -6.32
CA SER A 70 -0.09 5.50 -5.68
C SER A 70 0.06 6.72 -4.79
N ARG A 71 0.75 6.57 -3.66
CA ARG A 71 0.94 7.66 -2.67
C ARG A 71 1.94 8.74 -3.11
N GLY A 72 2.58 8.60 -4.28
CA GLY A 72 3.53 9.62 -4.78
C GLY A 72 4.83 9.76 -3.99
N TYR A 73 5.31 8.71 -3.33
CA TYR A 73 6.55 8.77 -2.53
C TYR A 73 7.76 9.18 -3.40
N ARG A 74 8.39 10.33 -3.09
CA ARG A 74 9.48 11.01 -3.84
C ARG A 74 9.11 11.63 -5.20
N ARG A 75 7.82 11.86 -5.53
CA ARG A 75 7.42 12.56 -6.76
C ARG A 75 7.59 14.08 -6.62
N ARG A 76 8.21 14.74 -7.60
CA ARG A 76 8.40 16.22 -7.65
C ARG A 76 7.27 16.97 -8.40
N GLY A 77 6.08 16.36 -8.53
CA GLY A 77 4.93 16.94 -9.25
C GLY A 77 3.59 16.54 -8.60
N GLN A 78 2.59 17.42 -8.72
CA GLN A 78 1.36 17.43 -7.89
C GLN A 78 0.26 16.43 -8.33
N ASP A 79 0.48 15.60 -9.34
CA ASP A 79 -0.52 14.62 -9.77
C ASP A 79 -0.41 13.31 -9.00
N ASN A 80 -1.29 13.15 -8.01
CA ASN A 80 -1.33 12.04 -7.04
C ASN A 80 -2.04 10.76 -7.57
N TYR A 81 -2.28 10.66 -8.87
CA TYR A 81 -2.90 9.48 -9.47
C TYR A 81 -2.31 9.20 -10.84
N VAL A 82 -1.85 7.96 -11.06
CA VAL A 82 -1.54 7.48 -12.42
C VAL A 82 -2.71 6.61 -12.82
N VAL A 83 -3.73 7.25 -13.38
CA VAL A 83 -4.84 6.53 -14.02
C VAL A 83 -4.27 5.93 -15.30
N VAL A 84 -3.86 4.66 -15.24
CA VAL A 84 -3.57 3.86 -16.44
C VAL A 84 -4.92 3.43 -17.03
N SER A 85 -5.66 4.39 -17.57
CA SER A 85 -6.87 4.13 -18.37
C SER A 85 -6.51 4.22 -19.84
N ARG A 86 -6.54 3.09 -20.54
CA ARG A 86 -6.90 3.05 -21.96
C ARG A 86 -8.11 2.13 -22.09
#